data_AF-A0A3D5TF93-F1
#
_entry.id   AF-A0A3D5TF93-F1
#
_cell.length_a   1.000
_cell.length_b   1.000
_cell.length_c   1.000
_cell.angle_alpha   90.00
_cell.angle_beta   90.00
_cell.angle_gamma   90.00
#
_symmetry.space_group_name_H-M   'P 1'
#
loop_
_entity.id
_entity.type
_entity.pdbx_description
1 polymer ?
#
loop_
_entity_poly.entity_id
_entity_poly.type
_entity_poly.pdbx_seq_one_letter_code
_entity_poly.pdbx_strand_id
1 'polypeptide(L)'
;MRLNVNRVLHTLDAGENFHFEMDLSDLEFGGEKPVINPVVVDGQVRNKAGVLLLELQTSTTLRCRCSRCLESFDLPKTTDYSCVLAEEKQFEDSDDIVLLDHDEVDLDDLARTAFILDMDTVFLCSPQCKGLCPGCGVNLNREACRCKKQVDPRLAALAKLLPREEA
;
A
#
# COMPACT_ATOMS: atom_id res chain seq x y z
N MET A 1 12.32 -7.18 -14.67
CA MET A 1 13.77 -7.33 -14.46
C MET A 1 13.98 -8.71 -13.91
N ARG A 2 14.65 -9.56 -14.69
CA ARG A 2 15.11 -10.86 -14.18
C ARG A 2 16.49 -10.70 -13.58
N LEU A 3 16.65 -11.14 -12.33
CA LEU A 3 17.93 -11.17 -11.65
C LEU A 3 18.44 -12.60 -11.60
N ASN A 4 19.63 -12.84 -12.14
CA ASN A 4 20.32 -14.12 -12.01
C ASN A 4 21.12 -14.16 -10.70
N VAL A 5 20.76 -15.05 -9.79
CA VAL A 5 21.34 -15.14 -8.45
C VAL A 5 22.47 -16.16 -8.33
N ASN A 6 22.92 -16.77 -9.44
CA ASN A 6 23.92 -17.84 -9.43
C ASN A 6 25.22 -17.45 -8.69
N ARG A 7 25.66 -16.19 -8.84
CA ARG A 7 26.86 -15.66 -8.16
C ARG A 7 26.72 -15.63 -6.64
N VAL A 8 25.51 -15.33 -6.15
CA VAL A 8 25.19 -15.22 -4.73
C VAL A 8 24.87 -16.60 -4.14
N LEU A 9 24.22 -17.47 -4.92
CA LEU A 9 23.85 -18.83 -4.52
C LEU A 9 25.07 -19.66 -4.08
N HIS A 10 26.17 -19.59 -4.83
CA HIS A 10 27.36 -20.42 -4.57
C HIS A 10 28.44 -19.77 -3.69
N THR A 11 28.20 -18.54 -3.21
CA THR A 11 29.20 -17.78 -2.43
C THR A 11 28.60 -17.38 -1.08
N LEU A 12 29.11 -17.95 0.00
CA LEU A 12 28.71 -17.59 1.36
C LEU A 12 29.00 -16.11 1.65
N ASP A 13 28.06 -15.43 2.29
CA ASP A 13 28.11 -14.00 2.61
C ASP A 13 28.19 -13.05 1.40
N ALA A 14 27.98 -13.56 0.18
CA ALA A 14 27.82 -12.69 -0.97
C ALA A 14 26.46 -11.99 -0.93
N GLY A 15 26.41 -10.79 -1.51
CA GLY A 15 25.17 -10.09 -1.76
C GLY A 15 25.25 -9.28 -3.04
N GLU A 16 24.10 -9.05 -3.65
CA GLU A 16 23.94 -8.27 -4.85
C GLU A 16 22.82 -7.26 -4.65
N ASN A 17 23.11 -5.99 -4.88
CA ASN A 17 22.14 -4.91 -4.84
C ASN A 17 21.58 -4.69 -6.24
N PHE A 18 20.31 -4.32 -6.32
CA PHE A 18 19.66 -3.94 -7.56
C PHE A 18 18.84 -2.67 -7.39
N HIS A 19 18.66 -1.97 -8.50
CA HIS A 19 17.86 -0.75 -8.59
C HIS A 19 17.23 -0.69 -9.98
N PHE A 20 15.91 -0.48 -10.05
CA PHE A 20 15.20 -0.29 -11.29
C PHE A 20 13.90 0.51 -11.10
N GLU A 21 13.30 0.92 -12.20
CA GLU A 21 11.98 1.57 -12.21
C GLU A 21 10.96 0.68 -12.91
N MET A 22 9.75 0.63 -12.37
CA MET A 22 8.61 -0.11 -12.90
C MET A 22 7.48 0.86 -13.27
N ASP A 23 6.91 0.70 -14.46
CA ASP A 23 5.73 1.44 -14.88
C ASP A 23 4.44 0.72 -14.43
N LEU A 24 3.71 1.34 -13.50
CA LEU A 24 2.38 0.90 -13.07
C LEU A 24 1.29 1.94 -13.41
N SER A 25 1.52 2.80 -14.41
CA SER A 25 0.55 3.83 -14.82
C SER A 25 -0.81 3.28 -15.25
N ASP A 26 -0.85 2.02 -15.72
CA ASP A 26 -2.07 1.31 -16.09
C ASP A 26 -2.73 0.53 -14.96
N LEU A 27 -2.15 0.52 -13.75
CA LEU A 27 -2.72 -0.18 -12.61
C LEU A 27 -4.01 0.52 -12.14
N GLU A 28 -5.13 -0.18 -12.28
CA GLU A 28 -6.41 0.24 -11.72
C GLU A 28 -6.56 -0.26 -10.29
N PHE A 29 -6.83 0.66 -9.37
CA PHE A 29 -7.07 0.37 -7.96
C PHE A 29 -8.15 1.30 -7.40
N GLY A 30 -9.16 0.75 -6.74
CA GLY A 30 -10.28 1.53 -6.21
C GLY A 30 -11.09 2.29 -7.27
N GLY A 31 -11.06 1.84 -8.54
CA GLY A 31 -11.72 2.50 -9.66
C GLY A 31 -10.96 3.70 -10.24
N GLU A 32 -9.70 3.88 -9.86
CA GLU A 32 -8.82 4.95 -10.37
C GLU A 32 -7.46 4.38 -10.77
N LYS A 33 -6.63 5.20 -11.44
CA LYS A 33 -5.22 4.90 -11.72
C LYS A 33 -4.33 5.79 -10.85
N PRO A 34 -4.05 5.39 -9.59
CA PRO A 34 -3.38 6.27 -8.63
C PRO A 34 -1.88 6.46 -8.90
N VAL A 35 -1.24 5.52 -9.60
CA VAL A 35 0.18 5.59 -9.91
C VAL A 35 0.38 6.47 -11.15
N ILE A 36 0.96 7.65 -10.98
CA ILE A 36 1.20 8.61 -12.07
C ILE A 36 2.69 8.83 -12.39
N ASN A 37 3.57 8.26 -11.57
CA ASN A 37 5.02 8.29 -11.74
C ASN A 37 5.54 6.84 -11.69
N PRO A 38 6.71 6.55 -12.28
CA PRO A 38 7.37 5.27 -12.11
C PRO A 38 7.51 4.88 -10.62
N VAL A 39 7.42 3.58 -10.35
CA VAL A 39 7.70 3.02 -9.02
C VAL A 39 9.17 2.63 -8.99
N VAL A 40 9.92 3.26 -8.10
CA VAL A 40 11.34 2.95 -7.88
C VAL A 40 11.42 1.71 -7.00
N VAL A 41 12.26 0.76 -7.39
CA VAL A 41 12.51 -0.47 -6.64
C VAL A 41 13.99 -0.54 -6.30
N ASP A 42 14.29 -0.57 -5.01
CA ASP A 42 15.63 -0.76 -4.45
C ASP A 42 15.65 -2.04 -3.63
N GLY A 43 16.72 -2.83 -3.75
CA GLY A 43 16.79 -4.05 -2.96
C GLY A 43 18.12 -4.77 -3.03
N GLN A 44 18.16 -5.91 -2.36
CA GLN A 44 19.32 -6.76 -2.28
C GLN A 44 18.94 -8.23 -2.14
N VAL A 45 19.80 -9.10 -2.68
CA VAL A 45 19.81 -10.54 -2.37
C VAL A 45 21.06 -10.84 -1.57
N ARG A 46 20.94 -11.60 -0.48
CA ARG A 46 22.09 -12.04 0.34
C ARG A 46 22.04 -13.53 0.63
N ASN A 47 23.19 -14.19 0.57
CA ASN A 47 23.33 -15.56 1.03
C ASN A 47 23.71 -15.58 2.52
N LYS A 48 22.77 -15.99 3.38
CA LYS A 48 23.01 -16.19 4.81
C LYS A 48 23.01 -17.68 5.11
N ALA A 49 24.20 -18.24 5.33
CA ALA A 49 24.38 -19.65 5.71
C ALA A 49 23.69 -20.66 4.76
N GLY A 50 23.69 -20.40 3.45
CA GLY A 50 23.07 -21.25 2.45
C GLY A 50 21.62 -20.93 2.12
N VAL A 51 21.02 -19.92 2.79
CA VAL A 51 19.68 -19.42 2.50
C VAL A 51 19.78 -18.09 1.78
N LEU A 52 19.15 -17.97 0.61
CA LEU A 52 19.06 -16.71 -0.12
C LEU A 52 17.90 -15.88 0.42
N LEU A 53 18.22 -14.71 0.96
CA LEU A 53 17.24 -13.72 1.43
C LEU A 53 17.17 -12.58 0.42
N LEU A 54 15.97 -12.36 -0.13
CA LEU A 54 15.65 -11.18 -0.94
C LEU A 54 14.95 -10.15 -0.06
N GLU A 55 15.42 -8.91 -0.11
CA GLU A 55 14.78 -7.75 0.51
C GLU A 55 14.65 -6.66 -0.55
N LEU A 56 13.46 -6.08 -0.67
CA LEU A 56 13.22 -4.95 -1.56
C LEU A 56 12.29 -3.93 -0.93
N GLN A 57 12.42 -2.70 -1.37
CA GLN A 57 11.56 -1.58 -1.05
C GLN A 57 11.12 -0.93 -2.34
N THR A 58 9.82 -0.69 -2.46
CA THR A 58 9.24 0.07 -3.57
C THR A 58 8.84 1.44 -3.06
N SER A 59 9.03 2.48 -3.87
CA SER A 59 8.65 3.85 -3.50
C SER A 59 8.11 4.66 -4.69
N THR A 60 7.05 5.43 -4.44
CA THR A 60 6.49 6.38 -5.41
C THR A 60 5.61 7.41 -4.71
N THR A 61 5.00 8.32 -5.48
CA THR A 61 3.93 9.21 -5.00
C THR A 61 2.64 8.91 -5.77
N LEU A 62 1.61 8.53 -5.03
CA LEU A 62 0.27 8.27 -5.57
C LEU A 62 -0.52 9.57 -5.70
N ARG A 63 -1.27 9.70 -6.79
CA ARG A 63 -2.33 10.71 -6.96
C ARG A 63 -3.66 10.08 -6.55
N CYS A 64 -4.15 10.44 -5.36
CA CYS A 64 -5.36 9.84 -4.80
C CYS A 64 -6.51 10.85 -4.73
N ARG A 65 -7.74 10.34 -4.59
CA ARG A 65 -8.91 11.13 -4.15
C ARG A 65 -9.30 10.75 -2.73
N CYS A 66 -9.56 11.77 -1.92
CA CYS A 66 -9.91 11.57 -0.51
C CYS A 66 -11.28 10.92 -0.38
N SER A 67 -11.38 9.78 0.30
CA SER A 67 -12.64 9.06 0.51
C SER A 67 -13.67 9.83 1.35
N ARG A 68 -13.27 10.93 2.02
CA ARG A 68 -14.16 11.76 2.83
C ARG A 68 -14.60 13.05 2.15
N CYS A 69 -13.67 13.81 1.55
CA CYS A 69 -13.97 15.12 0.94
C CYS A 69 -13.90 15.14 -0.59
N LEU A 70 -13.49 14.03 -1.22
CA LEU A 70 -13.33 13.85 -2.67
C LEU A 70 -12.27 14.73 -3.34
N GLU A 71 -11.50 15.49 -2.57
CA GLU A 71 -10.39 16.29 -3.11
C GLU A 71 -9.22 15.39 -3.52
N SER A 72 -8.58 15.75 -4.63
CA SER A 72 -7.34 15.14 -5.06
C SER A 72 -6.17 15.60 -4.21
N PHE A 73 -5.26 14.68 -3.88
CA PHE A 73 -4.05 14.96 -3.12
C PHE A 73 -2.94 13.95 -3.49
N ASP A 74 -1.71 14.29 -3.13
CA ASP A 74 -0.54 13.43 -3.33
C ASP A 74 -0.18 12.71 -2.04
N LEU A 75 0.06 11.40 -2.14
CA LEU A 75 0.39 10.53 -1.02
C LEU A 75 1.69 9.77 -1.32
N PRO A 76 2.78 10.03 -0.58
CA PRO A 76 3.97 9.19 -0.64
C PRO A 76 3.62 7.77 -0.23
N LYS A 77 4.03 6.79 -1.04
CA LYS A 77 3.83 5.36 -0.78
C LYS A 77 5.17 4.65 -0.81
N THR A 78 5.41 3.88 0.23
CA THR A 78 6.54 2.95 0.33
C THR A 78 6.00 1.58 0.73
N THR A 79 6.53 0.52 0.15
CA THR A 79 6.22 -0.88 0.52
C THR A 79 7.52 -1.65 0.67
N ASP A 80 7.69 -2.28 1.82
CA ASP A 80 8.80 -3.20 2.10
C ASP A 80 8.33 -4.64 1.85
N TYR A 81 9.21 -5.44 1.24
CA TYR A 81 8.95 -6.85 0.99
C TYR A 81 10.22 -7.67 1.19
N SER A 82 10.08 -8.85 1.77
CA SER A 82 11.16 -9.81 1.91
C SER A 82 10.66 -11.23 1.71
N CYS A 83 11.51 -12.07 1.14
CA CYS A 83 11.23 -13.49 0.94
C CYS A 83 12.52 -14.31 0.89
N VAL A 84 12.36 -15.62 0.99
CA VAL A 84 13.44 -16.59 0.79
C VAL A 84 13.38 -17.08 -0.66
N LEU A 85 14.52 -17.05 -1.35
CA LEU A 85 14.67 -17.65 -2.68
C LEU A 85 15.18 -19.08 -2.54
N ALA A 86 14.55 -20.03 -3.23
CA ALA A 86 14.95 -21.45 -3.19
C ALA A 86 14.79 -22.11 -4.57
N GLU A 87 15.61 -23.12 -4.85
CA GLU A 87 15.48 -23.94 -6.07
C GLU A 87 14.28 -24.91 -5.98
N GLU A 88 13.96 -25.41 -4.77
CA GLU A 88 12.89 -26.38 -4.54
C GLU A 88 12.09 -26.05 -3.27
N LYS A 89 10.78 -26.31 -3.30
CA LYS A 89 9.91 -26.19 -2.12
C LYS A 89 10.14 -27.39 -1.20
N GLN A 90 10.91 -27.21 -0.14
CA GLN A 90 11.11 -28.25 0.88
C GLN A 90 9.93 -28.36 1.86
N PHE A 91 9.09 -27.33 1.95
CA PHE A 91 7.91 -27.28 2.83
C PHE A 91 6.72 -26.71 2.04
N GLU A 92 5.58 -27.40 2.06
CA GLU A 92 4.39 -27.04 1.27
C GLU A 92 3.71 -25.73 1.72
N ASP A 93 3.88 -25.33 3.00
CA ASP A 93 3.08 -24.28 3.65
C ASP A 93 3.85 -22.97 3.98
N SER A 94 4.94 -22.64 3.28
CA SER A 94 5.62 -21.35 3.49
C SER A 94 5.28 -20.36 2.37
N ASP A 95 4.45 -19.38 2.71
CA ASP A 95 4.04 -18.29 1.81
C ASP A 95 5.19 -17.31 1.49
N ASP A 96 6.29 -17.38 2.25
CA ASP A 96 7.46 -16.50 2.11
C ASP A 96 8.58 -17.10 1.23
N ILE A 97 8.34 -18.26 0.60
CA ILE A 97 9.32 -18.90 -0.30
C ILE A 97 8.95 -18.65 -1.77
N VAL A 98 9.85 -18.01 -2.49
CA VAL A 98 9.78 -17.84 -3.94
C VAL A 98 10.74 -18.81 -4.61
N LEU A 99 10.22 -19.57 -5.58
CA LEU A 99 11.03 -20.52 -6.34
C LEU A 99 11.79 -19.83 -7.46
N LEU A 100 13.05 -20.20 -7.62
CA LEU A 100 13.91 -19.75 -8.72
C LEU A 100 13.55 -20.49 -10.01
N ASP A 101 13.57 -19.75 -11.12
CA ASP A 101 13.48 -20.29 -12.48
C ASP A 101 14.89 -20.31 -13.09
N HIS A 102 15.57 -21.46 -13.07
CA HIS A 102 16.94 -21.60 -13.58
C HIS A 102 17.93 -20.58 -12.99
N ASP A 103 18.00 -20.47 -11.65
CA ASP A 103 18.76 -19.46 -10.90
C ASP A 103 18.32 -18.00 -11.14
N GLU A 104 17.15 -17.77 -11.74
CA GLU A 104 16.60 -16.44 -11.96
C GLU A 104 15.35 -16.18 -11.12
N VAL A 105 15.14 -14.91 -10.78
CA VAL A 105 13.91 -14.43 -10.16
C VAL A 105 13.39 -13.20 -10.92
N ASP A 106 12.07 -13.13 -11.14
CA ASP A 106 11.44 -11.95 -11.73
C ASP A 106 11.12 -10.91 -10.65
N LEU A 107 12.01 -9.93 -10.50
CA LEU A 107 11.87 -8.89 -9.50
C LEU A 107 10.73 -7.92 -9.80
N ASP A 108 10.33 -7.77 -11.07
CA ASP A 108 9.24 -6.86 -11.42
C ASP A 108 7.91 -7.45 -10.96
N ASP A 109 7.71 -8.75 -11.18
CA ASP A 109 6.48 -9.43 -10.75
C ASP A 109 6.35 -9.46 -9.23
N LEU A 110 7.45 -9.73 -8.51
CA LEU A 110 7.49 -9.69 -7.05
C LEU A 110 7.23 -8.28 -6.52
N ALA A 111 7.95 -7.27 -7.01
CA ALA A 111 7.78 -5.89 -6.57
C ALA A 111 6.37 -5.37 -6.89
N ARG A 112 5.83 -5.68 -8.07
CA ARG A 112 4.45 -5.36 -8.47
C ARG A 112 3.45 -5.99 -7.51
N THR A 113 3.58 -7.28 -7.23
CA THR A 113 2.66 -8.01 -6.36
C THR A 113 2.69 -7.46 -4.94
N ALA A 114 3.87 -7.28 -4.38
CA ALA A 114 4.05 -6.68 -3.06
C ALA A 114 3.42 -5.27 -2.99
N PHE A 115 3.71 -4.41 -3.96
CA PHE A 115 3.17 -3.05 -4.03
C PHE A 115 1.63 -3.02 -4.09
N ILE A 116 1.02 -3.89 -4.89
CA ILE A 116 -0.44 -3.98 -5.03
C ILE A 116 -1.08 -4.50 -3.74
N LEU A 117 -0.51 -5.53 -3.13
CA LEU A 117 -1.06 -6.14 -1.91
C LEU A 117 -0.99 -5.20 -0.70
N ASP A 118 -0.01 -4.30 -0.67
CA ASP A 118 0.19 -3.32 0.38
C ASP A 118 -0.48 -1.95 0.09
N MET A 119 -1.37 -1.87 -0.91
CA MET A 119 -2.15 -0.66 -1.17
C MET A 119 -3.27 -0.45 -0.14
N ASP A 120 -3.37 0.78 0.37
CA ASP A 120 -4.48 1.20 1.22
C ASP A 120 -5.81 1.18 0.46
N THR A 121 -6.84 0.60 1.07
CA THR A 121 -8.21 0.60 0.50
C THR A 121 -8.95 1.92 0.71
N VAL A 122 -8.43 2.81 1.57
CA VAL A 122 -9.03 4.11 1.91
C VAL A 122 -7.95 5.18 1.95
N PHE A 123 -8.09 6.19 1.09
CA PHE A 123 -7.15 7.31 1.01
C PHE A 123 -7.74 8.56 1.66
N LEU A 124 -7.02 9.16 2.61
CA LEU A 124 -7.43 10.40 3.28
C LEU A 124 -6.40 11.51 3.05
N CYS A 125 -6.85 12.68 2.60
CA CYS A 125 -5.97 13.85 2.45
C CYS A 125 -5.40 14.35 3.79
N SER A 126 -6.03 13.96 4.89
CA SER A 126 -5.57 14.20 6.27
C SER A 126 -6.31 13.23 7.21
N PRO A 127 -5.66 12.74 8.28
CA PRO A 127 -6.32 11.94 9.31
C PRO A 127 -7.51 12.68 9.96
N GLN A 128 -7.45 14.02 10.00
CA GLN A 128 -8.48 14.89 10.56
C GLN A 128 -9.49 15.41 9.52
N CYS A 129 -9.49 14.87 8.28
CA CYS A 129 -10.42 15.29 7.25
C CYS A 129 -11.88 15.13 7.72
N LYS A 130 -12.61 16.24 7.76
CA LYS A 130 -14.01 16.32 8.20
C LYS A 130 -15.01 15.83 7.14
N GLY A 131 -14.54 15.69 5.90
CA GLY A 131 -15.33 15.19 4.77
C GLY A 131 -16.41 16.14 4.28
N LEU A 132 -17.35 15.60 3.51
CA LEU A 132 -18.52 16.31 3.04
C LEU A 132 -19.66 16.24 4.05
N CYS A 133 -20.48 17.28 4.11
CA CYS A 133 -21.74 17.24 4.85
C CYS A 133 -22.70 16.24 4.19
N PRO A 134 -23.27 15.26 4.93
CA PRO A 134 -24.19 14.28 4.35
C PRO A 134 -25.53 14.89 3.92
N GLY A 135 -25.87 16.10 4.39
CA GLY A 135 -27.11 16.78 4.04
C GLY A 135 -27.01 17.65 2.79
N CYS A 136 -25.95 18.46 2.66
CA CYS A 136 -25.82 19.43 1.55
C CYS A 136 -24.55 19.26 0.70
N GLY A 137 -23.69 18.29 1.00
CA GLY A 137 -22.48 18.01 0.21
C GLY A 137 -21.34 19.01 0.36
N VAL A 138 -21.47 20.01 1.25
CA VAL A 138 -20.40 21.01 1.45
C VAL A 138 -19.16 20.40 2.09
N ASN A 139 -17.97 20.83 1.66
CA ASN A 139 -16.71 20.38 2.26
C ASN A 139 -16.48 21.04 3.63
N LEU A 140 -16.59 20.24 4.69
CA LEU A 140 -16.51 20.67 6.09
C LEU A 140 -15.10 21.11 6.51
N ASN A 141 -14.09 20.84 5.68
CA ASN A 141 -12.73 21.35 5.88
C ASN A 141 -12.60 22.83 5.46
N ARG A 142 -13.46 23.30 4.56
CA ARG A 142 -13.42 24.68 4.02
C ARG A 142 -14.45 25.58 4.67
N GLU A 143 -15.67 25.08 4.88
CA GLU A 143 -16.74 25.88 5.46
C GLU A 143 -17.73 25.04 6.29
N ALA A 144 -18.45 25.71 7.19
CA ALA A 144 -19.47 25.07 8.02
C ALA A 144 -20.77 24.86 7.23
N CYS A 145 -21.39 23.69 7.38
CA CYS A 145 -22.70 23.43 6.79
C CYS A 145 -23.81 24.21 7.47
N ARG A 146 -24.87 24.53 6.72
CA ARG A 146 -26.07 25.20 7.22
C ARG A 146 -27.27 24.26 7.37
N CYS A 147 -27.03 22.94 7.29
CA CYS A 147 -28.08 21.94 7.47
C CYS A 147 -28.64 22.01 8.89
N LYS A 148 -29.96 21.91 9.03
CA LYS A 148 -30.57 21.71 10.34
C LYS A 148 -30.25 20.30 10.82
N LYS A 149 -29.79 20.14 12.06
CA LYS A 149 -29.63 18.83 12.68
C LYS A 149 -31.01 18.18 12.79
N GLN A 150 -31.28 17.18 11.95
CA GLN A 150 -32.43 16.31 12.14
C GLN A 150 -32.01 15.13 13.00
N VAL A 151 -32.75 14.90 14.08
CA VAL A 151 -32.60 13.71 14.90
C VAL A 151 -33.23 12.55 14.14
N ASP A 152 -32.48 11.46 13.93
CA ASP A 152 -33.04 10.23 13.37
C ASP A 152 -34.20 9.78 14.28
N PRO A 153 -35.44 9.62 13.77
CA PRO A 153 -36.58 9.24 14.58
C PRO A 153 -36.36 7.95 15.38
N ARG A 154 -35.55 7.02 14.87
CA ARG A 154 -35.20 5.76 15.56
C ARG A 154 -34.35 6.00 16.81
N LEU A 155 -33.54 7.05 16.79
CA LEU A 155 -32.63 7.43 17.88
C LEU A 155 -33.22 8.52 18.79
N ALA A 156 -34.39 9.07 18.47
CA ALA A 156 -35.00 10.17 19.22
C ALA A 156 -35.23 9.85 20.70
N ALA A 157 -35.47 8.57 21.04
CA ALA A 157 -35.63 8.13 22.43
C ALA A 157 -34.37 8.34 23.28
N LEU A 158 -33.17 8.31 22.68
CA LEU A 158 -31.88 8.46 23.38
C LEU A 158 -31.68 9.89 23.92
N ALA A 159 -32.34 10.89 23.34
CA ALA A 159 -32.28 12.27 23.84
C ALA A 159 -32.76 12.39 25.29
N LYS A 160 -33.62 11.47 25.76
CA LYS A 160 -34.10 11.41 27.15
C LYS A 160 -33.04 10.96 28.15
N LEU A 161 -31.93 10.41 27.68
CA LEU A 161 -30.84 9.88 28.51
C LEU A 161 -29.67 10.86 28.66
N LEU A 162 -29.66 11.96 27.89
CA LEU A 162 -28.66 13.00 28.07
C LEU A 162 -28.93 13.72 29.41
N PRO A 163 -27.90 13.96 30.24
CA PRO A 163 -28.07 14.77 31.44
C PRO A 163 -28.64 16.12 31.02
N ARG A 164 -29.64 16.61 31.76
CA ARG A 164 -30.15 17.95 31.54
C ARG A 164 -29.00 18.90 31.82
N GLU A 165 -28.60 19.70 30.83
CA GLU A 165 -27.76 20.87 31.09
C GLU A 165 -28.57 21.76 32.04
N GLU A 166 -28.20 21.74 33.32
CA GLU A 166 -28.65 22.75 34.28
C GLU A 166 -28.07 24.07 33.80
N ALA A 167 -28.97 24.95 33.34
CA ALA A 167 -28.67 26.30 32.88
C ALA A 167 -28.22 27.21 34.03
#